data_AF-A0A353XVY8-F1
#
_entry.id   AF-A0A353XVY8-F1
#
_cell.length_a   1.000
_cell.length_b   1.000
_cell.length_c   1.000
_cell.angle_alpha   90.00
_cell.angle_beta   90.00
_cell.angle_gamma   90.00
#
_symmetry.space_group_name_H-M   'P 1'
#
loop_
_entity.id
_entity.type
_entity.pdbx_description
1 polymer ?
#
loop_
_entity_poly.entity_id
_entity_poly.type
_entity_poly.pdbx_seq_one_letter_code
_entity_poly.pdbx_strand_id
1 'polypeptide(L)'
;MLKALTAFCSGVAATFAFAPYGLWWLAPVTLAILFALWLDCTPKQAFLRGWAFAAGLLGVGTLWIHHSMSVFGGMSLPLALFLAMLLASLMALYYGLAGFIAVRLLAQASLPARVTASALAFVAMEWLRSWFLTGFTWLTVGFSQIDSPLSGFAPIGGVLLVSLLSAVTAALLVLIIKGELRQQIAAIIAIAMIWTTGSLLGNREWTQASGKPLNVTLLQANIPQDQKWLPQMLSPTLEYYTGETMKHLDSDLILWPEAAITALKQRVDGSLLKPLST
;
A
#
# COMPACT_ATOMS: atom_id res chain seq x y z
N MET A 1 -0.88 7.36 28.22
CA MET A 1 -0.38 6.03 27.81
C MET A 1 -1.46 5.21 27.11
N LEU A 2 -2.62 4.97 27.75
CA LEU A 2 -3.70 4.15 27.19
C LEU A 2 -4.12 4.53 25.75
N LYS A 3 -4.39 5.82 25.48
CA LYS A 3 -4.78 6.29 24.12
C LYS A 3 -3.71 6.05 23.04
N ALA A 4 -2.42 6.07 23.38
CA ALA A 4 -1.35 5.78 22.43
C ALA A 4 -1.25 4.27 22.16
N LEU A 5 -1.46 3.44 23.19
CA LEU A 5 -1.59 2.00 23.04
C LEU A 5 -2.80 1.63 22.17
N THR A 6 -3.96 2.25 22.39
CA THR A 6 -5.14 2.07 21.52
C THR A 6 -4.83 2.42 20.07
N ALA A 7 -4.12 3.53 19.83
CA ALA A 7 -3.69 3.91 18.49
C ALA A 7 -2.76 2.84 17.87
N PHE A 8 -1.76 2.37 18.62
CA PHE A 8 -0.85 1.31 18.18
C PHE A 8 -1.59 0.01 17.82
N CYS A 9 -2.46 -0.49 18.70
CA CYS A 9 -3.25 -1.69 18.44
C CYS A 9 -4.19 -1.52 17.23
N SER A 10 -4.75 -0.32 17.05
CA SER A 10 -5.54 -0.01 15.85
C SER A 10 -4.70 -0.05 14.57
N GLY A 11 -3.45 0.41 14.64
CA GLY A 11 -2.49 0.30 13.54
C GLY A 11 -2.13 -1.15 13.21
N VAL A 12 -1.88 -1.98 14.23
CA VAL A 12 -1.66 -3.42 14.05
C VAL A 12 -2.87 -4.09 13.40
N ALA A 13 -4.08 -3.74 13.84
CA ALA A 13 -5.32 -4.23 13.23
C ALA A 13 -5.46 -3.76 11.77
N ALA A 14 -5.04 -2.54 11.45
CA ALA A 14 -5.08 -2.01 10.08
C ALA A 14 -4.22 -2.82 9.10
N THR A 15 -3.16 -3.50 9.57
CA THR A 15 -2.35 -4.40 8.73
C THR A 15 -3.17 -5.52 8.09
N PHE A 16 -4.21 -6.00 8.76
CA PHE A 16 -5.10 -7.05 8.24
C PHE A 16 -6.04 -6.55 7.13
N ALA A 17 -6.09 -5.23 6.87
CA ALA A 17 -6.78 -4.71 5.69
C ALA A 17 -5.99 -4.99 4.38
N PHE A 18 -4.71 -5.33 4.48
CA PHE A 18 -3.84 -5.61 3.34
C PHE A 18 -3.69 -7.11 3.09
N ALA A 19 -3.10 -7.47 1.95
CA ALA A 19 -2.74 -8.85 1.65
C ALA A 19 -1.83 -9.44 2.73
N PRO A 20 -1.97 -10.75 3.05
CA PRO A 20 -2.85 -11.73 2.41
C PRO A 20 -4.29 -11.77 2.96
N TYR A 21 -4.62 -10.94 3.95
CA TYR A 21 -5.89 -11.05 4.70
C TYR A 21 -7.07 -10.35 4.02
N GLY A 22 -6.84 -9.16 3.44
CA GLY A 22 -7.85 -8.46 2.63
C GLY A 22 -9.10 -7.98 3.37
N LEU A 23 -9.04 -7.81 4.71
CA LEU A 23 -10.17 -7.33 5.51
C LEU A 23 -10.34 -5.81 5.34
N TRP A 24 -10.70 -5.38 4.13
CA TRP A 24 -10.72 -3.97 3.69
C TRP A 24 -11.53 -3.03 4.60
N TRP A 25 -12.54 -3.54 5.31
CA TRP A 25 -13.36 -2.76 6.24
C TRP A 25 -12.59 -2.32 7.49
N LEU A 26 -11.49 -2.99 7.85
CA LEU A 26 -10.64 -2.59 8.97
C LEU A 26 -9.94 -1.25 8.71
N ALA A 27 -9.63 -0.89 7.46
CA ALA A 27 -8.96 0.37 7.16
C ALA A 27 -9.78 1.60 7.60
N PRO A 28 -11.03 1.82 7.13
CA PRO A 28 -11.83 2.96 7.60
C PRO A 28 -12.18 2.87 9.10
N VAL A 29 -12.38 1.68 9.66
CA VAL A 29 -12.70 1.50 11.09
C VAL A 29 -11.51 1.91 11.98
N THR A 30 -10.30 1.45 11.67
CA THR A 30 -9.10 1.76 12.46
C THR A 30 -8.68 3.21 12.31
N LEU A 31 -8.87 3.82 11.14
CA LEU A 31 -8.73 5.26 10.94
C LEU A 31 -9.78 6.06 11.73
N ALA A 32 -11.02 5.57 11.83
CA ALA A 32 -12.06 6.24 12.63
C ALA A 32 -11.66 6.27 14.12
N ILE A 33 -11.09 5.17 14.62
CA ILE A 33 -10.54 5.13 15.98
C ILE A 33 -9.42 6.17 16.14
N LEU A 34 -8.46 6.23 15.20
CA LEU A 34 -7.38 7.22 15.24
C LEU A 34 -7.92 8.66 15.22
N PHE A 35 -8.86 8.98 14.34
CA PHE A 35 -9.44 10.31 14.22
C PHE A 35 -10.25 10.69 15.46
N ALA A 36 -11.01 9.75 16.03
CA ALA A 36 -11.69 9.96 17.31
C ALA A 36 -10.70 10.24 18.46
N LEU A 37 -9.54 9.58 18.44
CA LEU A 37 -8.46 9.84 19.40
C LEU A 37 -7.83 11.23 19.19
N TRP A 38 -7.91 11.86 18.03
CA TRP A 38 -7.40 13.21 17.82
C TRP A 38 -8.34 14.33 18.30
N LEU A 39 -9.63 14.04 18.54
CA LEU A 39 -10.62 15.04 18.95
C LEU A 39 -10.39 15.65 20.33
N ASP A 40 -9.78 14.93 21.27
CA ASP A 40 -9.64 15.41 22.66
C ASP A 40 -8.17 15.33 23.06
N CYS A 41 -7.32 16.12 22.36
CA CYS A 41 -5.88 16.14 22.61
C CYS A 41 -5.18 17.41 22.12
N THR A 42 -3.97 17.61 22.62
CA THR A 42 -3.06 18.65 22.11
C THR A 42 -2.39 18.19 20.81
N PRO A 43 -1.86 19.10 19.96
CA PRO A 43 -1.14 18.72 18.75
C PRO A 43 0.02 17.75 18.99
N LYS A 44 0.77 17.91 20.10
CA LYS A 44 1.84 16.98 20.50
C LYS A 44 1.31 15.58 20.81
N GLN A 45 0.15 15.49 21.46
CA GLN A 45 -0.48 14.20 21.73
C GLN A 45 -1.05 13.57 20.46
N ALA A 46 -1.58 14.37 19.54
CA ALA A 46 -2.04 13.91 18.22
C ALA A 46 -0.88 13.33 17.41
N PHE A 47 0.27 14.01 17.43
CA PHE A 47 1.52 13.52 16.84
C PHE A 47 1.90 12.15 17.39
N LEU A 48 1.97 12.01 18.72
CA LEU A 48 2.34 10.75 19.33
C LEU A 48 1.36 9.62 18.99
N ARG A 49 0.06 9.91 18.93
CA ARG A 49 -0.99 8.91 18.58
C ARG A 49 -0.93 8.52 17.11
N GLY A 50 -0.72 9.47 16.21
CA GLY A 50 -0.52 9.20 14.78
C GLY A 50 0.73 8.38 14.52
N TRP A 51 1.83 8.75 15.19
CA TRP A 51 3.07 7.97 15.16
C TRP A 51 2.87 6.56 15.72
N ALA A 52 2.21 6.40 16.88
CA ALA A 52 1.97 5.10 17.48
C ALA A 52 1.11 4.19 16.59
N PHE A 53 0.05 4.73 15.97
CA PHE A 53 -0.75 4.02 14.98
C PHE A 53 0.11 3.50 13.83
N ALA A 54 0.91 4.38 13.22
CA ALA A 54 1.72 4.00 12.08
C ALA A 54 2.89 3.09 12.46
N ALA A 55 3.43 3.18 13.68
CA ALA A 55 4.40 2.22 14.20
C ALA A 55 3.81 0.81 14.30
N GLY A 56 2.52 0.69 14.67
CA GLY A 56 1.81 -0.60 14.63
C GLY A 56 1.58 -1.11 13.20
N LEU A 57 1.06 -0.24 12.32
CA LEU A 57 0.77 -0.58 10.92
C LEU A 57 2.04 -0.95 10.14
N LEU A 58 3.02 -0.05 10.09
CA LEU A 58 4.24 -0.23 9.32
C LEU A 58 5.20 -1.21 10.02
N GLY A 59 5.31 -1.17 11.34
CA GLY A 59 6.20 -2.08 12.07
C GLY A 59 5.83 -3.55 11.86
N VAL A 60 4.53 -3.86 11.85
CA VAL A 60 4.05 -5.22 11.55
C VAL A 60 4.00 -5.47 10.04
N GLY A 61 3.36 -4.57 9.27
CA GLY A 61 3.11 -4.80 7.85
C GLY A 61 4.34 -4.71 6.95
N THR A 62 5.44 -4.12 7.42
CA THR A 62 6.73 -4.11 6.72
C THR A 62 7.81 -4.91 7.44
N LEU A 63 7.43 -5.79 8.37
CA LEU A 63 8.39 -6.60 9.11
C LEU A 63 9.24 -7.46 8.17
N TRP A 64 8.66 -7.94 7.07
CA TRP A 64 9.34 -8.77 6.06
C TRP A 64 10.63 -8.16 5.48
N ILE A 65 10.83 -6.84 5.55
CA ILE A 65 12.05 -6.17 5.09
C ILE A 65 13.30 -6.71 5.81
N HIS A 66 13.17 -7.14 7.07
CA HIS A 66 14.29 -7.74 7.81
C HIS A 66 14.89 -8.94 7.08
N HIS A 67 14.07 -9.75 6.41
CA HIS A 67 14.52 -10.95 5.70
C HIS A 67 15.45 -10.60 4.55
N SER A 68 15.13 -9.55 3.80
CA SER A 68 16.02 -9.05 2.73
C SER A 68 17.39 -8.63 3.27
N MET A 69 17.40 -7.98 4.44
CA MET A 69 18.65 -7.51 5.07
C MET A 69 19.47 -8.64 5.70
N SER A 70 18.83 -9.57 6.42
CA SER A 70 19.55 -10.65 7.10
C SER A 70 19.99 -11.75 6.14
N VAL A 71 19.11 -12.20 5.25
CA VAL A 71 19.38 -13.35 4.37
C VAL A 71 20.20 -12.94 3.16
N PHE A 72 19.84 -11.84 2.49
CA PHE A 72 20.53 -11.42 1.26
C PHE A 72 21.56 -10.30 1.50
N GLY A 73 21.42 -9.52 2.57
CA GLY A 73 22.37 -8.47 2.95
C GLY A 73 23.48 -8.95 3.90
N GLY A 74 23.41 -10.19 4.41
CA GLY A 74 24.40 -10.76 5.32
C GLY A 74 24.46 -10.10 6.70
N MET A 75 23.44 -9.31 7.08
CA MET A 75 23.39 -8.66 8.39
C MET A 75 22.96 -9.63 9.49
N SER A 76 23.42 -9.40 10.72
CA SER A 76 22.89 -10.15 11.86
C SER A 76 21.39 -9.85 12.05
N LEU A 77 20.63 -10.86 12.49
CA LEU A 77 19.18 -10.70 12.69
C LEU A 77 18.82 -9.52 13.62
N PRO A 78 19.51 -9.28 14.76
CA PRO A 78 19.22 -8.12 15.60
C PRO A 78 19.40 -6.78 14.88
N LEU A 79 20.44 -6.65 14.06
CA LEU A 79 20.70 -5.43 13.30
C LEU A 79 19.63 -5.21 12.22
N ALA A 80 19.27 -6.28 11.48
CA ALA A 80 18.23 -6.23 10.46
C ALA A 80 16.86 -5.84 11.03
N LEU A 81 16.47 -6.42 12.17
CA LEU A 81 15.24 -6.07 12.88
C LEU A 81 15.27 -4.63 13.38
N PHE A 82 16.39 -4.18 13.95
CA PHE A 82 16.55 -2.79 14.40
C PHE A 82 16.36 -1.80 13.25
N LEU A 83 17.01 -2.03 12.10
CA LEU A 83 16.90 -1.16 10.92
C LEU A 83 15.50 -1.18 10.31
N ALA A 84 14.83 -2.35 10.27
CA ALA A 84 13.45 -2.45 9.80
C ALA A 84 12.49 -1.64 10.70
N MET A 85 12.63 -1.76 12.01
CA MET A 85 11.83 -1.01 12.97
C MET A 85 12.16 0.49 12.97
N LEU A 86 13.43 0.85 12.73
CA LEU A 86 13.85 2.24 12.56
C LEU A 86 13.19 2.85 11.31
N LEU A 87 13.21 2.14 10.18
CA LEU A 87 12.54 2.58 8.96
C LEU A 87 11.04 2.77 9.20
N ALA A 88 10.36 1.78 9.80
CA ALA A 88 8.94 1.88 10.14
C ALA A 88 8.65 3.08 11.07
N SER A 89 9.50 3.33 12.06
CA SER A 89 9.41 4.46 12.98
C SER A 89 9.60 5.82 12.27
N LEU A 90 10.55 5.92 11.33
CA LEU A 90 10.74 7.12 10.51
C LEU A 90 9.54 7.37 9.60
N MET A 91 9.01 6.31 8.97
CA MET A 91 7.80 6.40 8.15
C MET A 91 6.55 6.72 8.98
N ALA A 92 6.51 6.33 10.25
CA ALA A 92 5.44 6.70 11.17
C ALA A 92 5.42 8.22 11.49
N LEU A 93 6.51 8.96 11.26
CA LEU A 93 6.54 10.41 11.45
C LEU A 93 5.53 11.13 10.55
N TYR A 94 5.28 10.65 9.32
CA TYR A 94 4.26 11.22 8.42
C TYR A 94 2.87 11.20 9.06
N TYR A 95 2.51 10.11 9.73
CA TYR A 95 1.23 9.97 10.40
C TYR A 95 1.14 10.80 11.67
N GLY A 96 2.25 10.93 12.39
CA GLY A 96 2.37 11.89 13.49
C GLY A 96 2.16 13.33 13.01
N LEU A 97 2.80 13.72 11.91
CA LEU A 97 2.62 15.04 11.30
C LEU A 97 1.19 15.28 10.84
N ALA A 98 0.52 14.28 10.25
CA ALA A 98 -0.90 14.36 9.90
C ALA A 98 -1.75 14.74 11.12
N GLY A 99 -1.58 14.01 12.23
CA GLY A 99 -2.31 14.27 13.46
C GLY A 99 -1.99 15.64 14.06
N PHE A 100 -0.71 16.04 14.06
CA PHE A 100 -0.28 17.35 14.52
C PHE A 100 -0.98 18.47 13.73
N ILE A 101 -0.94 18.40 12.40
CA ILE A 101 -1.51 19.40 11.50
C ILE A 101 -3.03 19.46 11.67
N ALA A 102 -3.72 18.32 11.66
CA ALA A 102 -5.16 18.23 11.82
C ALA A 102 -5.66 18.90 13.11
N VAL A 103 -4.97 18.64 14.23
CA VAL A 103 -5.35 19.20 15.53
C VAL A 103 -4.91 20.66 15.68
N ARG A 104 -3.75 21.05 15.13
CA ARG A 104 -3.21 22.42 15.28
C ARG A 104 -4.02 23.46 14.52
N LEU A 105 -4.51 23.13 13.33
CA LEU A 105 -5.19 24.08 12.45
C LEU A 105 -6.64 24.31 12.86
N LEU A 106 -7.34 23.28 13.36
CA LEU A 106 -8.78 23.33 13.59
C LEU A 106 -9.19 23.04 15.06
N ALA A 107 -8.33 23.39 16.03
CA ALA A 107 -8.61 23.14 17.44
C ALA A 107 -9.95 23.72 17.94
N GLN A 108 -10.40 24.86 17.38
CA GLN A 108 -11.65 25.54 17.74
C GLN A 108 -12.78 25.37 16.72
N ALA A 109 -12.60 24.52 15.70
CA ALA A 109 -13.62 24.34 14.67
C ALA A 109 -14.74 23.37 15.11
N SER A 110 -15.83 23.33 14.34
CA SER A 110 -16.92 22.37 14.54
C SER A 110 -16.44 20.92 14.38
N LEU A 111 -17.14 19.97 15.01
CA LEU A 111 -16.81 18.54 14.91
C LEU A 111 -16.64 18.05 13.44
N PRO A 112 -17.57 18.35 12.50
CA PRO A 112 -17.40 18.01 11.08
C PRO A 112 -16.12 18.55 10.45
N ALA A 113 -15.76 19.80 10.73
CA ALA A 113 -14.55 20.40 10.21
C ALA A 113 -13.29 19.67 10.74
N ARG A 114 -13.27 19.33 12.02
CA ARG A 114 -12.15 18.65 12.68
C ARG A 114 -11.90 17.24 12.14
N VAL A 115 -12.95 16.44 11.96
CA VAL A 115 -12.80 15.09 11.40
C VAL A 115 -12.46 15.12 9.90
N THR A 116 -12.99 16.11 9.17
CA THR A 116 -12.65 16.30 7.75
C THR A 116 -11.18 16.67 7.58
N ALA A 117 -10.66 17.58 8.39
CA ALA A 117 -9.23 17.91 8.38
C ALA A 117 -8.34 16.74 8.78
N SER A 118 -8.82 15.83 9.65
CA SER A 118 -8.09 14.60 9.98
C SER A 118 -7.91 13.71 8.75
N ALA A 119 -8.99 13.51 7.98
CA ALA A 119 -8.93 12.76 6.71
C ALA A 119 -8.02 13.43 5.67
N LEU A 120 -8.16 14.74 5.47
CA LEU A 120 -7.35 15.49 4.49
C LEU A 120 -5.87 15.52 4.87
N ALA A 121 -5.54 15.77 6.14
CA ALA A 121 -4.15 15.78 6.61
C ALA A 121 -3.51 14.39 6.51
N PHE A 122 -4.28 13.33 6.77
CA PHE A 122 -3.81 11.96 6.61
C PHE A 122 -3.41 11.68 5.15
N VAL A 123 -4.30 11.96 4.19
CA VAL A 123 -4.03 11.70 2.77
C VAL A 123 -2.94 12.61 2.22
N ALA A 124 -2.87 13.86 2.68
CA ALA A 124 -1.77 14.76 2.32
C ALA A 124 -0.40 14.20 2.74
N MET A 125 -0.34 13.54 3.90
CA MET A 125 0.89 12.87 4.37
C MET A 125 1.15 11.55 3.63
N GLU A 126 0.12 10.80 3.19
CA GLU A 126 0.32 9.68 2.27
C GLU A 126 0.88 10.13 0.92
N TRP A 127 0.35 11.23 0.37
CA TRP A 127 0.87 11.83 -0.86
C TRP A 127 2.31 12.30 -0.70
N LEU A 128 2.65 13.02 0.37
CA LEU A 128 4.03 13.44 0.60
C LEU A 128 4.99 12.25 0.72
N ARG A 129 4.58 11.21 1.46
CA ARG A 129 5.33 9.96 1.64
C ARG A 129 5.50 9.18 0.33
N SER A 130 4.68 9.44 -0.71
CA SER A 130 4.78 8.72 -1.97
C SER A 130 5.95 9.14 -2.86
N TRP A 131 6.59 10.28 -2.59
CA TRP A 131 7.66 10.80 -3.45
C TRP A 131 8.82 11.44 -2.69
N PHE A 132 8.62 11.94 -1.46
CA PHE A 132 9.70 12.57 -0.70
C PHE A 132 10.81 11.57 -0.38
N LEU A 133 12.08 11.96 -0.61
CA LEU A 133 13.26 11.10 -0.50
C LEU A 133 13.09 9.76 -1.25
N THR A 134 12.69 9.82 -2.53
CA THR A 134 12.37 8.69 -3.42
C THR A 134 11.05 7.97 -3.15
N GLY A 135 10.43 8.22 -1.99
CA GLY A 135 9.11 7.72 -1.64
C GLY A 135 9.12 6.32 -1.02
N PHE A 136 8.11 6.04 -0.20
CA PHE A 136 7.86 4.73 0.40
C PHE A 136 6.35 4.51 0.52
N THR A 137 5.73 3.94 -0.51
CA THR A 137 4.25 3.82 -0.66
C THR A 137 3.66 2.55 -0.05
N TRP A 138 4.45 1.76 0.67
CA TRP A 138 3.94 0.56 1.34
C TRP A 138 2.82 0.90 2.32
N LEU A 139 1.81 0.04 2.35
CA LEU A 139 0.61 0.16 3.19
C LEU A 139 -0.14 1.49 3.02
N THR A 140 -0.13 2.08 1.82
CA THR A 140 -1.06 3.17 1.47
C THR A 140 -2.50 2.66 1.52
N VAL A 141 -3.37 3.34 2.26
CA VAL A 141 -4.72 2.87 2.60
C VAL A 141 -5.55 2.51 1.37
N GLY A 142 -5.43 3.23 0.26
CA GLY A 142 -6.16 2.96 -0.98
C GLY A 142 -5.92 1.54 -1.53
N PHE A 143 -4.74 0.95 -1.34
CA PHE A 143 -4.47 -0.42 -1.79
C PHE A 143 -5.26 -1.48 -1.01
N SER A 144 -5.63 -1.20 0.25
CA SER A 144 -6.47 -2.12 1.04
C SER A 144 -7.89 -2.27 0.48
N GLN A 145 -8.30 -1.40 -0.46
CA GLN A 145 -9.67 -1.33 -0.97
C GLN A 145 -9.83 -2.00 -2.34
N ILE A 146 -8.83 -2.75 -2.82
CA ILE A 146 -8.87 -3.34 -4.16
C ILE A 146 -10.06 -4.29 -4.35
N ASP A 147 -10.44 -5.03 -3.29
CA ASP A 147 -11.60 -5.94 -3.28
C ASP A 147 -12.85 -5.31 -2.66
N SER A 148 -12.86 -4.00 -2.43
CA SER A 148 -14.00 -3.27 -1.88
C SER A 148 -14.72 -2.45 -2.96
N PRO A 149 -15.97 -2.01 -2.72
CA PRO A 149 -16.65 -1.07 -3.62
C PRO A 149 -15.86 0.21 -3.90
N LEU A 150 -14.95 0.64 -3.02
CA LEU A 150 -14.16 1.85 -3.26
C LEU A 150 -13.14 1.68 -4.41
N SER A 151 -12.82 0.46 -4.82
CA SER A 151 -11.98 0.18 -6.01
C SER A 151 -12.52 0.81 -7.29
N GLY A 152 -13.85 1.00 -7.41
CA GLY A 152 -14.48 1.65 -8.56
C GLY A 152 -14.03 3.09 -8.79
N PHE A 153 -13.45 3.76 -7.79
CA PHE A 153 -12.86 5.09 -7.94
C PHE A 153 -11.41 5.08 -8.42
N ALA A 154 -10.73 3.92 -8.42
CA ALA A 154 -9.32 3.81 -8.82
C ALA A 154 -9.07 4.27 -10.27
N PRO A 155 -9.93 3.95 -11.27
CA PRO A 155 -9.77 4.45 -12.63
C PRO A 155 -9.93 5.98 -12.78
N ILE A 156 -10.57 6.65 -11.81
CA ILE A 156 -10.89 8.08 -11.89
C ILE A 156 -9.78 8.94 -11.27
N GLY A 157 -9.38 8.61 -10.04
CA GLY A 157 -8.44 9.42 -9.26
C GLY A 157 -7.27 8.65 -8.69
N GLY A 158 -7.07 7.40 -9.13
CA GLY A 158 -6.02 6.53 -8.66
C GLY A 158 -6.14 6.20 -7.17
N VAL A 159 -5.06 5.63 -6.63
CA VAL A 159 -5.00 5.12 -5.26
C VAL A 159 -5.23 6.21 -4.20
N LEU A 160 -4.82 7.45 -4.45
CA LEU A 160 -4.99 8.55 -3.49
C LEU A 160 -6.45 8.99 -3.33
N LEU A 161 -7.25 8.94 -4.40
CA LEU A 161 -8.70 9.16 -4.28
C LEU A 161 -9.35 8.06 -3.44
N VAL A 162 -8.94 6.80 -3.65
CA VAL A 162 -9.44 5.66 -2.86
C VAL A 162 -9.03 5.79 -1.38
N SER A 163 -7.78 6.18 -1.10
CA SER A 163 -7.32 6.54 0.25
C SER A 163 -8.17 7.65 0.86
N LEU A 164 -8.48 8.70 0.08
CA LEU A 164 -9.30 9.82 0.54
C LEU A 164 -10.71 9.38 0.89
N LEU A 165 -11.36 8.57 0.06
CA LEU A 165 -12.72 8.10 0.32
C LEU A 165 -12.79 7.15 1.51
N SER A 166 -11.74 6.34 1.72
CA SER A 166 -11.59 5.52 2.94
C SER A 166 -11.41 6.39 4.19
N ALA A 167 -10.55 7.41 4.14
CA ALA A 167 -10.34 8.35 5.25
C ALA A 167 -11.59 9.24 5.50
N VAL A 168 -12.31 9.65 4.47
CA VAL A 168 -13.59 10.36 4.61
C VAL A 168 -14.62 9.44 5.25
N THR A 169 -14.72 8.17 4.83
CA THR A 169 -15.59 7.18 5.49
C THR A 169 -15.25 7.08 6.98
N ALA A 170 -13.97 7.02 7.34
CA ALA A 170 -13.52 7.02 8.72
C ALA A 170 -13.97 8.29 9.49
N ALA A 171 -13.85 9.47 8.89
CA ALA A 171 -14.32 10.73 9.48
C ALA A 171 -15.85 10.73 9.68
N LEU A 172 -16.60 10.21 8.72
CA LEU A 172 -18.07 10.08 8.80
C LEU A 172 -18.50 9.08 9.87
N LEU A 173 -17.78 7.97 10.06
CA LEU A 173 -18.01 7.03 11.16
C LEU A 173 -17.86 7.73 12.52
N VAL A 174 -16.89 8.63 12.67
CA VAL A 174 -16.75 9.43 13.90
C VAL A 174 -17.95 10.37 14.10
N LEU A 175 -18.51 10.95 13.03
CA LEU A 175 -19.72 11.79 13.12
C LEU A 175 -20.96 10.99 13.51
N ILE A 176 -21.09 9.75 13.06
CA ILE A 176 -22.19 8.87 13.47
C ILE A 176 -22.16 8.62 14.97
N ILE A 177 -20.96 8.48 15.55
CA ILE A 177 -20.80 8.15 16.98
C ILE A 177 -20.89 9.39 17.88
N LYS A 178 -20.30 10.52 17.45
CA LYS A 178 -20.11 11.71 18.30
C LYS A 178 -20.92 12.95 17.87
N GLY A 179 -21.50 12.93 16.68
CA GLY A 179 -22.26 14.06 16.15
C GLY A 179 -23.70 14.10 16.65
N GLU A 180 -24.36 15.23 16.40
CA GLU A 180 -25.80 15.39 16.64
C GLU A 180 -26.62 14.65 15.58
N LEU A 181 -27.91 14.39 15.83
CA LEU A 181 -28.79 13.61 14.94
C LEU A 181 -28.71 14.04 13.47
N ARG A 182 -28.71 15.35 13.19
CA ARG A 182 -28.58 15.87 11.81
C ARG A 182 -27.26 15.47 11.16
N GLN A 183 -26.16 15.50 11.92
CA GLN A 183 -24.82 15.12 11.45
C GLN A 183 -24.72 13.60 11.26
N GLN A 184 -25.33 12.82 12.16
CA GLN A 184 -25.38 11.36 12.06
C GLN A 184 -26.13 10.94 10.79
N ILE A 185 -27.32 11.49 10.54
CA ILE A 185 -28.12 11.21 9.34
C ILE A 185 -27.34 11.61 8.08
N ALA A 186 -26.76 12.82 8.06
CA ALA A 186 -25.95 13.26 6.92
C ALA A 186 -24.74 12.34 6.68
N ALA A 187 -24.09 11.86 7.73
CA ALA A 187 -22.96 10.95 7.63
C ALA A 187 -23.36 9.57 7.11
N ILE A 188 -24.47 9.01 7.56
CA ILE A 188 -25.01 7.74 7.06
C ILE A 188 -25.34 7.86 5.56
N ILE A 189 -26.03 8.93 5.16
CA ILE A 189 -26.37 9.18 3.75
C ILE A 189 -25.09 9.34 2.93
N ALA A 190 -24.10 10.09 3.41
CA ALA A 190 -22.82 10.28 2.71
C ALA A 190 -22.04 8.97 2.54
N ILE A 191 -21.96 8.13 3.59
CA ILE A 191 -21.35 6.80 3.48
C ILE A 191 -22.11 5.96 2.44
N ALA A 192 -23.44 5.89 2.53
CA ALA A 192 -24.24 5.14 1.57
C ALA A 192 -23.99 5.60 0.12
N MET A 193 -23.92 6.92 -0.11
CA MET A 193 -23.61 7.49 -1.42
C MET A 193 -22.21 7.11 -1.91
N ILE A 194 -21.17 7.26 -1.08
CA ILE A 194 -19.78 6.94 -1.45
C ILE A 194 -19.66 5.47 -1.88
N TRP A 195 -20.14 4.56 -1.04
CA TRP A 195 -19.95 3.12 -1.25
C TRP A 195 -20.84 2.58 -2.38
N THR A 196 -22.08 3.08 -2.51
CA THR A 196 -22.95 2.72 -3.64
C THR A 196 -22.38 3.24 -4.96
N THR A 197 -21.90 4.49 -4.98
CA THR A 197 -21.25 5.04 -6.19
C THR A 197 -20.01 4.24 -6.56
N GLY A 198 -19.18 3.87 -5.58
CA GLY A 198 -18.03 3.00 -5.82
C GLY A 198 -18.42 1.67 -6.46
N SER A 199 -19.47 1.01 -5.95
CA SER A 199 -19.98 -0.24 -6.53
C SER A 199 -20.49 -0.04 -7.97
N LEU A 200 -21.22 1.05 -8.24
CA LEU A 200 -21.71 1.35 -9.59
C LEU A 200 -20.56 1.61 -10.58
N LEU A 201 -19.51 2.31 -10.15
CA LEU A 201 -18.33 2.59 -10.96
C LEU A 201 -17.47 1.35 -11.19
N GLY A 202 -17.41 0.43 -10.21
CA GLY A 202 -16.69 -0.83 -10.32
C GLY A 202 -17.27 -1.77 -11.39
N ASN A 203 -18.57 -1.67 -11.66
CA ASN A 203 -19.24 -2.43 -12.73
C ASN A 203 -19.05 -1.84 -14.13
N ARG A 204 -18.33 -0.72 -14.26
CA ARG A 204 -18.13 -0.04 -15.55
C ARG A 204 -16.81 -0.47 -16.18
N GLU A 205 -16.87 -0.90 -17.43
CA GLU A 205 -15.69 -1.02 -18.28
C GLU A 205 -15.24 0.37 -18.75
N TRP A 206 -14.03 0.77 -18.37
CA TRP A 206 -13.44 2.07 -18.73
C TRP A 206 -12.68 2.04 -20.05
N THR A 207 -12.38 0.84 -20.55
CA THR A 207 -11.63 0.60 -21.79
C THR A 207 -12.37 -0.44 -22.63
N GLN A 208 -12.08 -0.47 -23.92
CA GLN A 208 -12.62 -1.47 -24.85
C GLN A 208 -11.48 -2.32 -25.38
N ALA A 209 -11.77 -3.59 -25.68
CA ALA A 209 -10.81 -4.49 -26.27
C ALA A 209 -10.31 -3.92 -27.62
N SER A 210 -8.99 -3.97 -27.81
CA SER A 210 -8.35 -3.55 -29.05
C SER A 210 -7.61 -4.74 -29.66
N GLY A 211 -8.06 -5.18 -30.84
CA GLY A 211 -7.47 -6.32 -31.54
C GLY A 211 -7.98 -7.67 -31.03
N LYS A 212 -7.27 -8.74 -31.40
CA LYS A 212 -7.56 -10.11 -30.98
C LYS A 212 -6.84 -10.41 -29.65
N PRO A 213 -7.40 -11.27 -28.78
CA PRO A 213 -6.68 -11.78 -27.61
C PRO A 213 -5.33 -12.39 -28.01
N LEU A 214 -4.29 -12.15 -27.21
CA LEU A 214 -2.97 -12.75 -27.38
C LEU A 214 -2.83 -13.96 -26.44
N ASN A 215 -2.26 -15.05 -26.94
CA ASN A 215 -1.82 -16.16 -26.11
C ASN A 215 -0.45 -15.81 -25.50
N VAL A 216 -0.41 -15.62 -24.18
CA VAL A 216 0.79 -15.17 -23.46
C VAL A 216 1.32 -16.27 -22.54
N THR A 217 2.61 -16.57 -22.64
CA THR A 217 3.32 -17.50 -21.75
C THR A 217 4.27 -16.72 -20.82
N LEU A 218 4.13 -16.92 -19.50
CA LEU A 218 5.01 -16.35 -18.47
C LEU A 218 5.95 -17.44 -17.94
N LEU A 219 7.26 -17.26 -18.12
CA LEU A 219 8.25 -18.24 -17.65
C LEU A 219 8.73 -17.88 -16.24
N GLN A 220 8.76 -18.85 -15.32
CA GLN A 220 9.20 -18.62 -13.94
C GLN A 220 10.16 -19.74 -13.50
N ALA A 221 11.47 -19.50 -13.65
CA ALA A 221 12.50 -20.49 -13.36
C ALA A 221 12.67 -20.82 -11.86
N ASN A 222 12.12 -19.99 -10.96
CA ASN A 222 12.24 -20.16 -9.52
C ASN A 222 13.70 -20.34 -9.03
N ILE A 223 14.65 -19.62 -9.64
CA ILE A 223 16.08 -19.73 -9.32
C ILE A 223 16.32 -19.11 -7.93
N PRO A 224 16.96 -19.85 -7.00
CA PRO A 224 17.32 -19.32 -5.69
C PRO A 224 18.17 -18.05 -5.77
N GLN A 225 17.82 -17.04 -4.98
CA GLN A 225 18.41 -15.70 -5.09
C GLN A 225 19.92 -15.68 -4.73
N ASP A 226 20.37 -16.55 -3.83
CA ASP A 226 21.77 -16.76 -3.46
C ASP A 226 22.60 -17.40 -4.58
N GLN A 227 21.95 -18.11 -5.50
CA GLN A 227 22.59 -18.75 -6.65
C GLN A 227 22.46 -17.94 -7.94
N LYS A 228 21.43 -17.09 -8.06
CA LYS A 228 21.05 -16.37 -9.29
C LYS A 228 22.23 -15.66 -9.99
N TRP A 229 23.13 -15.06 -9.22
CA TRP A 229 24.25 -14.26 -9.73
C TRP A 229 25.59 -15.01 -9.80
N LEU A 230 25.61 -16.31 -9.47
CA LEU A 230 26.82 -17.12 -9.59
C LEU A 230 27.15 -17.33 -11.08
N PRO A 231 28.39 -17.13 -11.53
CA PRO A 231 28.76 -17.30 -12.94
C PRO A 231 28.40 -18.67 -13.52
N GLN A 232 28.52 -19.73 -12.71
CA GLN A 232 28.17 -21.11 -13.09
C GLN A 232 26.66 -21.33 -13.32
N MET A 233 25.80 -20.46 -12.79
CA MET A 233 24.34 -20.54 -12.97
C MET A 233 23.85 -19.86 -14.24
N LEU A 234 24.71 -19.08 -14.92
CA LEU A 234 24.32 -18.37 -16.15
C LEU A 234 23.88 -19.35 -17.24
N SER A 235 24.70 -20.33 -17.60
CA SER A 235 24.37 -21.28 -18.68
C SER A 235 23.13 -22.11 -18.36
N PRO A 236 22.98 -22.76 -17.18
CA PRO A 236 21.76 -23.50 -16.84
C PRO A 236 20.50 -22.62 -16.86
N THR A 237 20.61 -21.36 -16.43
CA THR A 237 19.50 -20.41 -16.46
C THR A 237 19.07 -20.10 -17.90
N LEU A 238 20.04 -19.82 -18.77
CA LEU A 238 19.77 -19.54 -20.18
C LEU A 238 19.23 -20.76 -20.92
N GLU A 239 19.74 -21.95 -20.63
CA GLU A 239 19.26 -23.22 -21.18
C GLU A 239 17.81 -23.49 -20.76
N TYR A 240 17.46 -23.26 -19.49
CA TYR A 240 16.08 -23.37 -19.04
C TYR A 240 15.17 -22.41 -19.80
N TYR A 241 15.49 -21.11 -19.83
CA TYR A 241 14.62 -20.12 -20.46
C TYR A 241 14.50 -20.32 -21.97
N THR A 242 15.59 -20.63 -22.66
CA THR A 242 15.55 -20.95 -24.10
C THR A 242 14.80 -22.25 -24.36
N GLY A 243 15.07 -23.30 -23.59
CA GLY A 243 14.38 -24.59 -23.70
C GLY A 243 12.87 -24.47 -23.51
N GLU A 244 12.41 -23.74 -22.48
CA GLU A 244 10.98 -23.48 -22.26
C GLU A 244 10.39 -22.57 -23.34
N THR A 245 11.13 -21.56 -23.81
CA THR A 245 10.68 -20.71 -24.92
C THR A 245 10.42 -21.54 -26.18
N MET A 246 11.31 -22.48 -26.52
CA MET A 246 11.17 -23.35 -27.70
C MET A 246 9.94 -24.27 -27.63
N LYS A 247 9.44 -24.60 -26.43
CA LYS A 247 8.23 -25.43 -26.26
C LYS A 247 6.93 -24.65 -26.47
N HIS A 248 7.00 -23.32 -26.42
CA HIS A 248 5.84 -22.44 -26.40
C HIS A 248 5.83 -21.43 -27.56
N LEU A 249 6.50 -21.75 -28.67
CA LEU A 249 6.57 -20.90 -29.88
C LEU A 249 5.20 -20.67 -30.56
N ASP A 250 4.17 -21.41 -30.14
CA ASP A 250 2.77 -21.19 -30.52
C ASP A 250 2.11 -20.02 -29.77
N SER A 251 2.77 -19.47 -28.74
CA SER A 251 2.34 -18.25 -28.04
C SER A 251 2.65 -16.99 -28.85
N ASP A 252 1.75 -16.00 -28.81
CA ASP A 252 1.98 -14.69 -29.43
C ASP A 252 3.01 -13.86 -28.65
N LEU A 253 3.15 -14.11 -27.34
CA LEU A 253 4.10 -13.42 -26.47
C LEU A 253 4.64 -14.36 -25.39
N ILE A 254 5.96 -14.38 -25.22
CA ILE A 254 6.65 -15.09 -24.13
C ILE A 254 7.42 -14.07 -23.30
N LEU A 255 7.17 -14.05 -21.99
CA LEU A 255 7.80 -13.11 -21.06
C LEU A 255 8.75 -13.83 -20.10
N TRP A 256 9.97 -13.32 -20.01
CA TRP A 256 10.93 -13.71 -18.99
C TRP A 256 10.93 -12.66 -17.86
N PRO A 257 11.16 -13.06 -16.60
CA PRO A 257 11.10 -12.16 -15.45
C PRO A 257 12.31 -11.23 -15.36
N GLU A 258 12.25 -10.28 -14.42
CA GLU A 258 13.35 -9.34 -14.18
C GLU A 258 14.68 -10.06 -13.92
N ALA A 259 15.71 -9.60 -14.63
CA ALA A 259 17.06 -10.17 -14.57
C ALA A 259 17.08 -11.70 -14.78
N ALA A 260 16.25 -12.21 -15.70
CA ALA A 260 16.33 -13.59 -16.18
C ALA A 260 17.68 -13.90 -16.84
N ILE A 261 18.24 -12.92 -17.56
CA ILE A 261 19.60 -12.99 -18.11
C ILE A 261 20.54 -12.25 -17.16
N THR A 262 21.31 -12.98 -16.37
CA THR A 262 22.27 -12.43 -15.38
C THR A 262 23.63 -12.10 -16.00
N ALA A 263 23.60 -11.50 -17.20
CA ALA A 263 24.79 -11.06 -17.93
C ALA A 263 24.53 -9.71 -18.60
N LEU A 264 25.60 -8.97 -18.86
CA LEU A 264 25.51 -7.76 -19.67
C LEU A 264 25.08 -8.11 -21.09
N LYS A 265 24.16 -7.31 -21.66
CA LYS A 265 23.62 -7.50 -23.02
C LYS A 265 24.70 -7.80 -24.06
N GLN A 266 25.80 -7.06 -24.04
CA GLN A 266 26.92 -7.20 -24.98
C GLN A 266 27.51 -8.62 -25.03
N ARG A 267 27.44 -9.38 -23.93
CA ARG A 267 27.97 -10.74 -23.85
C ARG A 267 27.03 -11.81 -24.43
N VAL A 268 25.75 -11.50 -24.56
CA VAL A 268 24.69 -12.45 -24.96
C VAL A 268 23.99 -12.06 -26.26
N ASP A 269 24.28 -10.87 -26.79
CA ASP A 269 23.58 -10.32 -27.96
C ASP A 269 23.69 -11.23 -29.19
N GLY A 270 24.91 -11.66 -29.52
CA GLY A 270 25.16 -12.52 -30.67
C GLY A 270 24.78 -13.99 -30.45
N SER A 271 25.01 -14.52 -29.25
CA SER A 271 24.87 -15.95 -28.96
C SER A 271 23.46 -16.37 -28.56
N LEU A 272 22.64 -15.44 -28.04
CA LEU A 272 21.32 -15.73 -27.48
C LEU A 272 20.23 -14.82 -28.07
N LEU A 273 20.41 -13.50 -28.01
CA LEU A 273 19.32 -12.57 -28.32
C LEU A 273 18.99 -12.53 -29.82
N LYS A 274 20.01 -12.51 -30.70
CA LYS A 274 19.78 -12.55 -32.16
C LYS A 274 19.06 -13.82 -32.61
N PRO A 275 19.48 -15.04 -32.20
CA PRO A 275 18.74 -16.25 -32.54
C PRO A 275 17.27 -16.27 -32.11
N LEU A 276 16.94 -15.66 -30.96
CA LEU A 276 15.56 -15.59 -30.46
C LEU A 276 14.71 -14.52 -31.17
N SER A 277 15.32 -13.65 -31.97
CA SER A 277 14.63 -12.55 -32.67
C SER A 277 14.19 -12.88 -34.09
N THR A 278 14.55 -14.07 -34.59
CA THR A 278 14.26 -14.60 -35.92
C THR A 278 13.30 -15.76 -35.84
#